data_AF-A0A8C5A661-F1
#
_entry.id   AF-A0A8C5A661-F1
#
_cell.length_a   1.000
_cell.length_b   1.000
_cell.length_c   1.000
_cell.angle_alpha   90.00
_cell.angle_beta   90.00
_cell.angle_gamma   90.00
#
_symmetry.space_group_name_H-M   'P 1'
#
loop_
_entity.id
_entity.type
_entity.pdbx_description
1 polymer ?
#
loop_
_entity_poly.entity_id
_entity_poly.type
_entity_poly.pdbx_seq_one_letter_code
_entity_poly.pdbx_strand_id
1 'polypeptide(L)'
;MLSAERAVATVKGLWKRGGDKAKALQTYRATPLESDYSPAQLLMGRQIRSDIPQHPATLRPQWPNIKGFRRSEKQAKEDQQRRQDMWLTRERKTVGLWYELLERKNSEKLCTF
;
A
#
# COMPACT_ATOMS: atom_id res chain seq x y z
N MET A 1 3.57 -3.62 1.23
CA MET A 1 2.18 -3.84 1.65
C MET A 1 1.33 -4.05 0.40
N LEU A 2 0.71 -5.21 0.23
CA LEU A 2 -0.10 -5.48 -0.95
C LEU A 2 -1.21 -4.42 -1.09
N SER A 3 -1.62 -4.07 -2.32
CA SER A 3 -2.65 -3.04 -2.59
C SER A 3 -3.92 -3.25 -1.73
N ALA A 4 -4.31 -4.51 -1.51
CA ALA A 4 -5.42 -4.88 -0.64
C ALA A 4 -5.21 -4.52 0.85
N GLU A 5 -4.03 -4.75 1.40
CA GLU A 5 -3.72 -4.41 2.81
C GLU A 5 -3.76 -2.89 3.02
N ARG A 6 -3.21 -2.13 2.07
CA ARG A 6 -3.24 -0.67 2.12
C ARG A 6 -4.66 -0.14 2.04
N ALA A 7 -5.49 -0.68 1.16
CA ALA A 7 -6.91 -0.35 1.07
C ALA A 7 -7.63 -0.57 2.42
N VAL A 8 -7.42 -1.72 3.05
CA VAL A 8 -8.02 -2.03 4.37
C VAL A 8 -7.50 -1.07 5.44
N ALA A 9 -6.21 -0.74 5.43
CA ALA A 9 -5.65 0.23 6.37
C ALA A 9 -6.28 1.62 6.21
N THR A 10 -6.50 2.08 4.98
CA THR A 10 -7.17 3.35 4.68
C THR A 10 -8.61 3.34 5.19
N VAL A 11 -9.39 2.30 4.89
CA VAL A 11 -10.78 2.17 5.35
C VAL A 11 -10.85 2.13 6.88
N LYS A 12 -9.98 1.36 7.53
CA LYS A 12 -9.87 1.34 9.00
C LYS A 12 -9.54 2.74 9.56
N GLY A 13 -8.65 3.47 8.90
CA GLY A 13 -8.32 4.86 9.25
C GLY A 13 -9.52 5.80 9.13
N LEU A 14 -10.32 5.67 8.07
CA LEU A 14 -11.54 6.46 7.89
C LEU A 14 -12.58 6.16 8.98
N TRP A 15 -12.76 4.89 9.34
CA TRP A 15 -13.70 4.51 10.41
C TRP A 15 -13.25 4.96 11.80
N LYS A 16 -11.95 4.95 12.08
CA LYS A 16 -11.41 5.46 13.36
C LYS A 16 -11.69 6.95 13.59
N ARG A 17 -11.90 7.73 12.53
CA ARG A 17 -12.18 9.17 12.62
C ARG A 17 -13.64 9.51 12.96
N GLY A 18 -14.51 8.52 13.16
CA GLY A 18 -15.84 8.73 13.76
C GLY A 18 -16.95 9.17 12.79
N GLY A 19 -16.98 8.65 11.56
CA GLY A 19 -18.04 8.92 10.59
C GLY A 19 -18.92 7.70 10.27
N ASP A 20 -19.98 7.91 9.49
CA ASP A 20 -20.81 6.83 8.94
C ASP A 20 -19.95 5.88 8.07
N LYS A 21 -20.03 4.58 8.37
CA LYS A 21 -19.27 3.53 7.70
C LYS A 21 -19.64 3.44 6.22
N ALA A 22 -20.91 3.60 5.87
CA ALA A 22 -21.37 3.52 4.49
C ALA A 22 -20.80 4.68 3.67
N LYS A 23 -20.88 5.89 4.22
CA LYS A 23 -20.29 7.10 3.64
C LYS A 23 -18.78 6.99 3.46
N ALA A 24 -18.04 6.48 4.46
CA ALA A 24 -16.61 6.26 4.36
C ALA A 24 -16.23 5.31 3.21
N LEU A 25 -16.99 4.23 3.01
CA LEU A 25 -16.78 3.31 1.89
C LEU A 25 -17.12 3.97 0.55
N GLN A 26 -18.18 4.78 0.48
CA GLN A 26 -18.54 5.54 -0.71
C GLN A 26 -17.43 6.53 -1.07
N THR A 27 -16.88 7.26 -0.10
CA THR A 27 -15.74 8.16 -0.31
C THR A 27 -14.53 7.39 -0.84
N TYR A 28 -14.14 6.29 -0.20
CA TYR A 28 -13.00 5.48 -0.66
C TYR A 28 -13.16 4.99 -2.11
N ARG A 29 -14.38 4.57 -2.48
CA ARG A 29 -14.67 4.12 -3.85
C ARG A 29 -14.63 5.25 -4.88
N ALA A 30 -14.92 6.49 -4.48
CA ALA A 30 -14.93 7.67 -5.36
C ALA A 30 -13.56 8.39 -5.42
N THR A 31 -12.69 8.19 -4.42
CA THR A 31 -11.38 8.84 -4.36
C THR A 31 -10.39 8.21 -5.34
N PRO A 32 -9.71 8.99 -6.20
CA PRO A 32 -8.60 8.50 -6.99
C PRO A 32 -7.43 8.11 -6.07
N LEU A 33 -6.78 7.00 -6.38
CA LEU A 33 -5.59 6.55 -5.66
C LEU A 33 -4.32 7.05 -6.37
N GLU A 34 -3.14 6.57 -5.94
CA GLU A 34 -1.84 6.86 -6.59
C GLU A 34 -1.79 6.44 -8.08
N SER A 35 -2.79 5.69 -8.54
CA SER A 35 -2.90 5.23 -9.92
C SER A 35 -3.92 6.02 -10.73
N ASP A 36 -4.23 7.26 -10.32
CA ASP A 36 -5.15 8.24 -10.93
C ASP A 36 -6.62 7.83 -11.03
N TYR A 37 -6.91 6.53 -10.94
CA TYR A 37 -8.25 5.95 -11.03
C TYR A 37 -8.81 5.64 -9.65
N SER A 38 -10.12 5.82 -9.49
CA SER A 38 -10.82 5.38 -8.29
C SER A 38 -11.16 3.88 -8.34
N PRO A 39 -11.35 3.22 -7.19
CA PRO A 39 -11.78 1.82 -7.15
C PRO A 39 -13.08 1.57 -7.93
N ALA A 40 -14.04 2.51 -7.89
CA ALA A 40 -15.27 2.40 -8.66
C ALA A 40 -15.03 2.49 -10.18
N GLN A 41 -14.12 3.36 -10.62
CA GLN A 41 -13.76 3.46 -12.04
C GLN A 41 -13.10 2.18 -12.55
N LEU A 42 -12.25 1.55 -11.75
CA LEU A 42 -11.59 0.31 -12.15
C LEU A 42 -12.58 -0.87 -12.23
N LEU A 43 -13.61 -0.89 -11.37
CA LEU A 43 -14.60 -1.95 -11.33
C LEU A 43 -15.76 -1.76 -12.32
N MET A 44 -16.24 -0.52 -12.50
CA MET A 44 -17.47 -0.22 -13.24
C MET A 44 -17.25 0.70 -14.44
N GLY A 45 -16.02 1.14 -14.71
CA GLY A 45 -15.71 2.10 -15.77
C GLY A 45 -16.32 3.48 -15.53
N ARG A 46 -16.81 3.80 -14.32
CA ARG A 46 -17.43 5.10 -14.02
C ARG A 46 -17.16 5.52 -12.59
N GLN A 47 -17.27 6.82 -12.32
CA GLN A 47 -17.35 7.31 -10.94
C GLN A 47 -18.74 7.07 -10.37
N ILE A 48 -18.80 6.78 -9.07
CA ILE A 48 -20.05 6.76 -8.31
C ILE A 48 -20.41 8.17 -7.87
N ARG A 49 -21.71 8.45 -7.80
CA ARG A 49 -22.21 9.69 -7.20
C ARG A 49 -21.73 9.76 -5.76
N SER A 50 -21.19 10.91 -5.38
CA SER A 50 -20.75 11.22 -4.02
C SER A 50 -21.33 12.58 -3.63
N ASP A 51 -21.13 12.99 -2.37
CA ASP A 51 -21.61 14.29 -1.87
C ASP A 51 -20.88 15.48 -2.49
N ILE A 52 -19.76 15.21 -3.18
CA ILE A 52 -18.98 16.21 -3.88
C ILE A 52 -19.60 16.40 -5.27
N PRO A 53 -19.81 17.65 -5.72
CA PRO A 53 -20.25 17.90 -7.08
C PRO A 53 -19.23 17.33 -8.08
N GLN A 54 -19.72 16.53 -9.03
CA GLN A 54 -18.92 15.86 -10.05
C GLN A 54 -19.44 16.21 -11.43
N HIS A 55 -18.54 16.19 -12.42
CA HIS A 55 -18.91 16.41 -13.80
C HIS A 55 -19.79 15.24 -14.30
N PRO A 56 -20.96 15.51 -14.90
CA PRO A 56 -21.92 14.46 -15.28
C PRO A 56 -21.37 13.48 -16.31
N ALA A 57 -20.39 13.87 -17.13
CA ALA A 57 -19.73 12.94 -18.06
C ALA A 57 -18.99 11.81 -17.33
N THR A 58 -18.43 12.07 -16.15
CA THR A 58 -17.65 11.07 -15.38
C THR A 58 -18.55 10.01 -14.73
N LEU A 59 -19.87 10.28 -14.62
CA LEU A 59 -20.87 9.32 -14.16
C LEU A 59 -21.27 8.31 -15.24
N ARG A 60 -20.93 8.57 -16.50
CA ARG A 60 -21.17 7.66 -17.62
C ARG A 60 -20.05 6.61 -17.66
N PRO A 61 -20.38 5.34 -18.00
CA PRO A 61 -19.38 4.28 -18.13
C PRO A 61 -18.44 4.56 -19.32
N GLN A 62 -17.19 4.83 -19.00
CA GLN A 62 -16.05 4.91 -19.91
C GLN A 62 -14.87 4.17 -19.30
N TRP A 63 -14.52 3.03 -19.89
CA TRP A 63 -13.42 2.21 -19.37
C TRP A 63 -12.08 2.94 -19.50
N PRO A 64 -11.32 3.05 -18.39
CA PRO A 64 -9.98 3.63 -18.43
C PRO A 64 -8.99 2.71 -19.19
N ASN A 65 -7.76 3.17 -19.42
CA ASN A 65 -6.73 2.36 -20.05
C ASN A 65 -6.25 1.23 -19.10
N ILE A 66 -7.00 0.13 -19.04
CA ILE A 66 -6.74 -1.01 -18.16
C ILE A 66 -5.36 -1.64 -18.45
N LYS A 67 -4.91 -1.64 -19.71
CA LYS A 67 -3.59 -2.21 -20.08
C LYS A 67 -2.43 -1.36 -19.57
N GLY A 68 -2.58 -0.04 -19.56
CA GLY A 68 -1.61 0.88 -18.96
C GLY A 68 -1.58 0.73 -17.44
N PHE A 69 -2.76 0.74 -16.82
CA PHE A 69 -2.94 0.54 -15.38
C PHE A 69 -2.29 -0.76 -14.88
N ARG A 70 -2.57 -1.90 -15.53
CA ARG A 70 -1.97 -3.20 -15.15
C ARG A 70 -0.44 -3.22 -15.24
N ARG A 71 0.14 -2.48 -16.19
CA ARG A 71 1.61 -2.36 -16.30
C ARG A 71 2.19 -1.55 -15.15
N SER A 72 1.59 -0.42 -14.81
CA SER A 72 2.00 0.41 -13.67
C SER A 72 1.85 -0.33 -12.34
N GLU A 73 0.72 -1.02 -12.12
CA GLU A 73 0.50 -1.85 -10.92
C GLU A 73 1.55 -2.97 -10.80
N LYS A 74 1.91 -3.61 -11.92
CA LYS A 74 2.95 -4.65 -11.93
C LYS A 74 4.31 -4.07 -11.51
N GLN A 75 4.69 -2.92 -12.07
CA GLN A 75 5.93 -2.23 -11.71
C GLN A 75 5.93 -1.81 -10.24
N ALA A 76 4.84 -1.23 -9.74
CA ALA A 76 4.70 -0.84 -8.34
C ALA A 76 4.83 -2.05 -7.39
N LYS A 77 4.25 -3.20 -7.77
CA LYS A 77 4.38 -4.44 -7.01
C LYS A 77 5.82 -4.94 -6.98
N GLU A 78 6.51 -4.94 -8.12
CA GLU A 78 7.92 -5.34 -8.25
C GLU A 78 8.84 -4.41 -7.43
N ASP A 79 8.64 -3.10 -7.51
CA ASP A 79 9.39 -2.10 -6.74
C ASP A 79 9.21 -2.31 -5.24
N GLN A 80 7.98 -2.57 -4.82
CA GLN A 80 7.70 -2.83 -3.43
C GLN A 80 8.35 -4.13 -2.94
N GLN A 81 8.32 -5.18 -3.74
CA GLN A 81 8.97 -6.45 -3.43
C GLN A 81 10.48 -6.25 -3.30
N ARG A 82 11.11 -5.52 -4.23
CA ARG A 82 12.53 -5.15 -4.14
C ARG A 82 12.86 -4.38 -2.87
N ARG A 83 12.02 -3.42 -2.48
CA ARG A 83 12.20 -2.66 -1.22
C ARG A 83 12.09 -3.57 0.00
N GLN A 84 11.13 -4.51 0.02
CA GLN A 84 10.96 -5.48 1.10
C GLN A 84 12.15 -6.43 1.18
N ASP A 85 12.62 -6.94 0.04
CA ASP A 85 13.77 -7.84 -0.04
C ASP A 85 15.06 -7.14 0.40
N MET A 86 15.28 -5.89 -0.03
CA MET A 86 16.38 -5.06 0.45
C MET A 86 16.30 -4.83 1.97
N TRP A 87 15.12 -4.51 2.50
CA TRP A 87 14.91 -4.32 3.92
C TRP A 87 15.24 -5.60 4.72
N LEU A 88 14.72 -6.75 4.30
CA LEU A 88 15.02 -8.05 4.91
C LEU A 88 16.50 -8.42 4.85
N THR A 89 17.17 -8.07 3.74
CA THR A 89 18.61 -8.31 3.57
C THR A 89 19.43 -7.43 4.50
N ARG A 90 19.02 -6.17 4.68
CA ARG A 90 19.66 -5.24 5.62
C ARG A 90 19.48 -5.70 7.07
N GLU A 91 18.26 -6.12 7.44
CA GLU A 91 17.95 -6.61 8.78
C GLU A 91 18.74 -7.87 9.13
N ARG A 92 18.86 -8.82 8.18
CA ARG A 92 19.71 -10.00 8.38
C ARG A 92 21.18 -9.64 8.62
N LYS A 93 21.73 -8.68 7.86
CA LYS A 93 23.11 -8.21 8.05
C LYS A 93 23.29 -7.55 9.41
N THR A 94 22.37 -6.69 9.83
CA THR A 94 22.46 -6.00 11.13
C THR A 94 22.34 -6.99 12.29
N VAL A 95 21.42 -7.95 12.23
CA VAL A 95 21.28 -8.99 13.25
C VAL A 95 22.50 -9.91 13.26
N GLY A 96 23.00 -10.32 12.09
CA GLY A 96 24.22 -11.13 11.98
C GLY A 96 25.45 -10.44 12.55
N LEU A 97 25.66 -9.17 12.22
CA LEU A 97 26.73 -8.35 12.80
C LEU A 97 26.59 -8.22 14.32
N TRP A 98 25.37 -8.09 14.85
CA TRP A 98 25.13 -8.08 16.29
C TRP A 98 25.52 -9.40 16.95
N TYR A 99 25.18 -10.54 16.35
CA TYR A 99 25.59 -11.86 16.86
C TYR A 99 27.10 -12.06 16.78
N GLU A 100 27.75 -11.72 15.67
CA GLU A 100 29.21 -11.79 15.55
C GLU A 100 29.92 -10.92 16.60
N LEU A 101 29.39 -9.72 16.86
CA LEU A 101 29.96 -8.80 17.84
C LEU A 101 29.69 -9.27 19.28
N LEU A 102 28.57 -9.93 19.53
CA LEU A 102 28.26 -10.60 20.79
C LEU A 102 29.20 -11.80 21.03
N GLU A 103 29.44 -12.62 20.00
CA GLU A 103 30.37 -13.75 20.06
C GLU A 103 31.80 -13.29 20.35
N ARG A 104 32.27 -12.22 19.69
CA ARG A 104 33.59 -11.64 19.99
C ARG A 104 33.70 -11.14 21.43
N LYS A 105 32.70 -10.42 21.92
CA LYS A 105 32.67 -9.96 23.32
C LYS A 105 32.62 -11.12 24.31
N ASN A 106 31.97 -12.23 23.96
CA ASN A 106 31.91 -13.41 24.82
C ASN A 106 33.24 -14.18 24.80
N SER A 107 33.92 -14.27 23.65
CA SER A 107 35.25 -14.89 23.55
C SER A 107 36.33 -14.07 24.26
N GLU A 108 36.28 -12.74 24.20
CA GLU A 108 37.22 -11.87 24.92
C GLU A 108 37.09 -12.04 26.44
N LYS A 109 35.87 -12.23 26.94
CA LYS A 109 35.62 -12.51 28.38
C LYS A 109 36.09 -13.89 28.83
N LEU A 110 36.18 -14.87 27.93
CA LEU A 110 36.66 -16.22 28.22
C LEU A 110 38.20 -16.35 28.15
N CYS A 111 38.88 -15.44 27.45
CA CYS A 111 40.35 -15.41 27.34
C CYS A 111 41.05 -14.60 28.44
N THR A 112 40.30 -13.95 29.34
CA THR A 112 40.83 -13.14 30.46
C THR A 112 40.85 -13.88 31.80
N PHE A 113 41.00 -15.21 31.79
CA PHE A 113 41.12 -16.05 33.00
C PHE A 113 42.41 -16.86 32.99
#